data_AF-A0A7X7K3U3-F1
#
_entry.id   AF-A0A7X7K3U3-F1
#
_cell.length_a   1.000
_cell.length_b   1.000
_cell.length_c   1.000
_cell.angle_alpha   90.00
_cell.angle_beta   90.00
_cell.angle_gamma   90.00
#
_symmetry.space_group_name_H-M   'P 1'
#
loop_
_entity.id
_entity.type
_entity.pdbx_description
1 polymer ?
#
loop_
_entity_poly.entity_id
_entity_poly.type
_entity_poly.pdbx_seq_one_letter_code
_entity_poly.pdbx_strand_id
1 'polypeptide(L)' 'MTHIHALDTYRPGVGPLHRMDARVKFVASIAFIISAALTPEGAWPAYILLCALALSVGVASSVGMA' A
#
# COMPACT_ATOMS: atom_id res chain seq x y z
N MET A 1 -5.99 -27.09 18.87
CA MET A 1 -6.85 -26.12 18.17
C MET A 1 -5.94 -25.12 17.47
N THR A 2 -5.69 -25.32 16.18
CA THR A 2 -4.65 -24.58 15.43
C THR A 2 -5.28 -23.31 14.84
N HIS A 3 -4.93 -22.14 15.36
CA HIS A 3 -5.45 -20.86 14.86
C HIS A 3 -4.56 -20.40 13.68
N ILE A 4 -5.02 -20.59 12.45
CA ILE A 4 -4.26 -20.25 11.24
C ILE A 4 -4.47 -18.75 10.95
N HIS A 5 -3.41 -17.97 11.11
CA HIS A 5 -3.36 -16.53 10.81
C HIS A 5 -3.18 -16.27 9.31
N ALA A 6 -3.95 -16.96 8.45
CA ALA A 6 -3.78 -16.89 7.00
C ALA A 6 -4.01 -15.48 6.41
N LEU A 7 -4.79 -14.65 7.10
CA LEU A 7 -5.07 -13.27 6.72
C LEU A 7 -4.29 -12.24 7.57
N ASP A 8 -3.54 -12.69 8.58
CA ASP A 8 -2.69 -11.79 9.35
C ASP A 8 -1.29 -11.76 8.74
N THR A 9 -1.18 -10.96 7.69
CA THR A 9 0.08 -10.72 6.96
C THR A 9 0.87 -9.57 7.59
N TYR A 10 0.56 -9.15 8.82
CA TYR A 10 1.28 -8.05 9.45
C TYR A 10 2.74 -8.43 9.66
N ARG A 11 3.65 -7.63 9.08
CA ARG A 11 5.09 -7.75 9.28
C ARG A 11 5.60 -6.50 9.97
N PRO A 12 6.18 -6.61 11.18
CA PRO A 12 6.81 -5.47 11.81
C PRO A 12 8.01 -5.01 10.97
N GLY A 13 7.99 -3.74 10.55
CA GLY A 13 9.07 -3.10 9.81
C GLY A 13 9.65 -1.92 10.59
N VAL A 14 10.90 -1.57 10.28
CA VAL A 14 11.61 -0.42 10.88
C VAL A 14 11.88 0.71 9.88
N GLY A 15 11.42 0.57 8.63
CA GLY A 15 11.63 1.53 7.56
C GLY A 15 10.95 2.89 7.79
N PRO A 16 11.31 3.92 7.02
CA PRO A 16 10.74 5.27 7.15
C PRO A 16 9.21 5.29 7.06
N LEU A 17 8.64 4.50 6.14
CA LEU A 17 7.19 4.34 6.03
C LEU A 17 6.60 3.66 7.26
N HIS A 18 7.30 2.72 7.89
CA HIS A 18 6.81 2.07 9.10
C HIS A 18 6.75 3.05 10.29
N ARG A 19 7.69 3.99 10.39
CA ARG A 19 7.74 5.03 11.43
C ARG A 19 6.83 6.23 11.20
N MET A 20 6.25 6.37 9.99
CA MET A 20 5.32 7.46 9.68
C MET A 20 4.06 7.38 10.56
N ASP A 21 3.49 8.53 10.90
CA ASP A 21 2.24 8.61 11.68
C ASP A 21 1.13 7.76 11.02
N ALA A 22 0.45 6.96 11.82
CA ALA A 22 -0.64 6.09 11.38
C ALA A 22 -1.75 6.87 10.65
N ARG A 23 -2.03 8.12 11.05
CA ARG A 23 -3.06 8.96 10.41
C ARG A 23 -2.70 9.27 8.96
N VAL A 24 -1.43 9.56 8.68
CA VAL A 24 -0.96 9.85 7.32
C VAL A 24 -1.10 8.63 6.43
N LYS A 25 -0.72 7.44 6.94
CA LYS A 25 -0.91 6.18 6.21
C LYS A 25 -2.38 5.95 5.89
N PHE A 26 -3.25 6.12 6.88
CA PHE A 26 -4.67 5.88 6.72
C PHE A 26 -5.30 6.80 5.66
N VAL A 27 -5.05 8.11 5.77
CA VAL A 27 -5.57 9.09 4.80
C VAL A 27 -5.00 8.83 3.40
N ALA A 28 -3.70 8.53 3.28
CA ALA A 28 -3.07 8.22 2.00
C ALA A 28 -3.66 6.94 1.37
N SER A 29 -3.90 5.90 2.16
CA SER A 29 -4.53 4.66 1.68
C SER A 29 -5.96 4.90 1.18
N ILE A 30 -6.77 5.67 1.92
CA ILE A 30 -8.13 6.02 1.47
C ILE A 30 -8.08 6.84 0.19
N ALA A 31 -7.21 7.86 0.13
CA ALA A 31 -7.06 8.69 -1.06
C ALA A 31 -6.66 7.84 -2.28
N PHE A 32 -5.71 6.92 -2.13
CA PHE A 32 -5.31 5.99 -3.17
C PHE A 32 -6.49 5.13 -3.67
N ILE A 33 -7.26 4.54 -2.75
CA ILE A 33 -8.43 3.70 -3.09
C ILE A 33 -9.47 4.52 -3.85
N ILE A 34 -9.80 5.71 -3.37
CA ILE A 34 -10.78 6.59 -4.01
C ILE A 34 -10.28 7.02 -5.40
N SER A 35 -9.00 7.40 -5.53
CA SER A 35 -8.42 7.74 -6.82
C SER A 35 -8.51 6.58 -7.81
N ALA A 36 -8.18 5.36 -7.39
CA ALA A 36 -8.29 4.17 -8.24
C ALA A 36 -9.75 3.89 -8.63
N ALA A 37 -10.69 3.97 -7.69
CA ALA A 37 -12.11 3.70 -7.92
C ALA A 37 -12.79 4.74 -8.83
N LEU A 38 -12.35 6.00 -8.77
CA LEU A 38 -12.89 7.09 -9.60
C LEU A 38 -12.15 7.26 -10.92
N THR A 39 -11.06 6.54 -11.16
CA THR A 39 -10.32 6.62 -12.42
C THR A 39 -11.19 6.05 -13.56
N PRO A 40 -11.47 6.81 -14.63
CA PRO A 40 -12.27 6.32 -15.74
C PRO A 40 -11.65 5.09 -16.40
N GLU A 41 -12.49 4.25 -16.97
CA GLU A 41 -12.04 3.19 -17.86
C GLU A 41 -11.25 3.77 -19.05
N GLY A 42 -10.17 3.09 -19.46
CA GLY A 42 -9.30 3.55 -20.54
C GLY A 42 -8.27 4.62 -20.17
N ALA A 43 -8.31 5.20 -18.95
CA ALA A 43 -7.29 6.12 -18.45
C ALA A 43 -6.00 5.40 -18.00
N TRP A 44 -5.44 4.57 -18.88
CA TRP A 44 -4.26 3.74 -18.64
C TRP A 44 -3.07 4.48 -18.01
N PRO A 45 -2.71 5.71 -18.40
CA PRO A 45 -1.62 6.43 -17.74
C PRO A 45 -1.85 6.64 -16.24
N ALA A 46 -3.09 6.92 -15.81
CA ALA A 46 -3.40 7.09 -14.39
C ALA A 46 -3.22 5.78 -13.62
N TYR A 47 -3.66 4.65 -14.18
CA TYR A 47 -3.44 3.34 -13.57
C TYR A 47 -1.96 2.98 -13.47
N ILE A 48 -1.15 3.32 -14.48
CA ILE A 48 0.31 3.12 -14.43
C ILE A 48 0.92 3.95 -13.29
N LEU A 49 0.51 5.21 -13.13
CA LEU A 49 0.99 6.07 -12.05
C LEU A 49 0.58 5.54 -10.67
N LEU A 50 -0.68 5.11 -10.51
CA LEU A 50 -1.16 4.50 -9.27
C LEU A 50 -0.40 3.20 -8.96
N CYS A 51 -0.14 2.36 -9.96
CA CYS A 51 0.67 1.16 -9.81
C CYS A 51 2.12 1.48 -9.40
N ALA A 52 2.76 2.42 -10.09
CA ALA A 52 4.13 2.86 -9.77
C ALA A 52 4.23 3.44 -8.35
N LEU A 53 3.21 4.18 -7.90
CA LEU A 53 3.12 4.68 -6.53
C LEU A 53 3.03 3.52 -5.53
N ALA A 54 2.16 2.54 -5.77
CA ALA A 54 2.02 1.38 -4.89
C ALA A 54 3.33 0.56 -4.79
N LEU A 55 4.01 0.34 -5.91
CA LEU A 55 5.32 -0.33 -5.93
C LEU A 55 6.39 0.48 -5.18
N SER A 56 6.43 1.80 -5.39
CA SER A 56 7.37 2.70 -4.71
C SER A 56 7.19 2.64 -3.18
N VAL A 57 5.95 2.60 -2.70
CA VAL A 57 5.63 2.43 -1.27
C VAL A 57 6.07 1.05 -0.77
N GLY A 58 5.87 -0.01 -1.56
CA GLY A 58 6.33 -1.37 -1.24
C GLY A 58 7.85 -1.45 -1.07
N VAL A 59 8.59 -0.88 -2.03
CA VAL A 59 10.07 -0.79 -2.00
C VAL A 59 10.54 0.04 -0.80
N ALA A 60 9.96 1.22 -0.58
CA ALA A 60 10.32 2.07 0.56
C ALA A 60 9.96 1.45 1.93
N SER A 61 9.06 0.46 1.95
CA SER A 61 8.70 -0.32 3.14
C SER A 61 9.53 -1.60 3.31
N SER A 62 10.46 -1.89 2.38
CA SER A 62 11.20 -3.16 2.29
C SER A 62 10.32 -4.40 2.32
N VAL A 63 9.08 -4.30 1.83
CA VAL A 63 8.16 -5.43 1.81
C VAL A 63 8.53 -6.35 0.65
N GLY A 64 8.78 -7.63 0.95
CA GLY A 64 9.09 -8.64 -0.07
C GLY A 64 10.53 -8.60 -0.60
N MET A 65 11.36 -7.66 -0.14
CA MET A 65 12.80 -7.67 -0.37
C MET A 65 13.46 -8.50 0.76
N ALA A 66 13.51 -9.81 0.56
CA ALA A 66 14.22 -10.77 1.41
C ALA A 66 15.53 -11.17 0.75
#